data_AF-A0A1Y4RZW6-F1
#
_entry.id   AF-A0A1Y4RZW6-F1
#
_cell.length_a   1.000
_cell.length_b   1.000
_cell.length_c   1.000
_cell.angle_alpha   90.00
_cell.angle_beta   90.00
_cell.angle_gamma   90.00
#
_symmetry.space_group_name_H-M   'P 1'
#
loop_
_entity.id
_entity.type
_entity.pdbx_description
1 polymer ?
#
loop_
_entity_poly.entity_id
_entity_poly.type
_entity_poly.pdbx_seq_one_letter_code
_entity_poly.pdbx_strand_id
1 'polypeptide(L)'
;MTYDQFWYGDVWLAADYYRANQLSIQRRSEEMWLQGLYNFAAVSIAVGNAMRRKGAKARNYPQKPLRLIPYTEAEKAALAEQERQRTIAYFTKMQKEWERAKCRSAKC
;
A
#
# COMPACT_ATOMS: atom_id res chain seq x y z
N MET A 1 -25.29 27.27 -7.12
CA MET A 1 -25.25 27.89 -5.78
C MET A 1 -26.29 28.99 -5.77
N THR A 2 -27.32 28.85 -4.96
CA THR A 2 -28.38 29.88 -4.86
C THR A 2 -27.92 31.04 -3.98
N TYR A 3 -28.61 32.19 -4.06
CA TYR A 3 -28.30 33.38 -3.24
C TYR A 3 -28.26 33.04 -1.74
N ASP A 4 -29.26 32.34 -1.23
CA ASP A 4 -29.30 31.97 0.19
C ASP A 4 -28.19 30.99 0.58
N GLN A 5 -27.82 30.05 -0.30
CA GLN A 5 -26.71 29.14 -0.05
C GLN A 5 -25.36 29.85 -0.02
N PHE A 6 -25.21 30.94 -0.77
CA PHE A 6 -23.96 31.71 -0.79
C PHE A 6 -23.80 32.57 0.47
N TRP A 7 -24.89 33.18 0.96
CA TRP A 7 -24.83 34.11 2.10
C TRP A 7 -25.10 33.47 3.46
N TYR A 8 -25.97 32.46 3.53
CA TYR A 8 -26.40 31.82 4.76
C TYR A 8 -25.99 30.35 4.86
N GLY A 9 -25.37 29.81 3.81
CA GLY A 9 -24.86 28.44 3.82
C GLY A 9 -23.58 28.28 4.63
N ASP A 10 -23.23 27.02 4.89
CA ASP A 10 -21.97 26.68 5.52
C ASP A 10 -20.81 26.84 4.52
N VAL A 11 -19.84 27.68 4.88
CA VAL A 11 -18.62 27.92 4.11
C VAL A 11 -17.76 26.65 3.94
N TRP A 12 -17.85 25.69 4.85
CA TRP A 12 -17.08 24.43 4.80
C TRP A 12 -17.68 23.38 3.85
N LEU A 13 -18.93 23.56 3.44
CA LEU A 13 -19.65 22.60 2.62
C LEU A 13 -18.93 22.31 1.29
N ALA A 14 -18.32 23.32 0.68
CA ALA A 14 -17.53 23.17 -0.54
C ALA A 14 -16.30 22.28 -0.34
N ALA A 15 -15.61 22.41 0.80
CA ALA A 15 -14.44 21.60 1.15
C ALA A 15 -14.84 20.14 1.38
N ASP A 16 -15.99 19.90 2.02
CA ASP A 16 -16.48 18.54 2.26
C ASP A 16 -16.95 17.85 0.97
N TYR A 17 -17.62 18.56 0.06
CA TYR A 17 -17.93 18.02 -1.27
C TYR A 17 -16.68 17.69 -2.08
N TYR A 18 -15.65 18.54 -1.99
CA TYR A 18 -14.36 18.25 -2.63
C TYR A 18 -13.74 16.97 -2.07
N ARG A 19 -13.72 16.82 -0.74
CA ARG A 19 -13.23 15.59 -0.07
C ARG A 19 -14.05 14.37 -0.48
N ALA A 20 -15.38 14.48 -0.52
CA ALA A 20 -16.26 13.41 -0.95
C ALA A 20 -16.01 13.01 -2.42
N ASN A 21 -15.77 13.99 -3.30
CA ASN A 21 -15.43 13.73 -4.70
C ASN A 21 -14.08 13.02 -4.83
N GLN A 22 -13.06 13.42 -4.07
CA GLN A 22 -11.78 12.70 -4.04
C GLN A 22 -11.98 11.24 -3.62
N LEU A 23 -12.70 10.99 -2.52
CA LEU A 23 -13.01 9.63 -2.07
C LEU A 23 -13.79 8.83 -3.12
N SER A 24 -14.72 9.47 -3.82
CA SER A 24 -15.45 8.85 -4.94
C SER A 24 -14.51 8.45 -6.07
N ILE A 25 -13.57 9.31 -6.46
CA ILE A 25 -12.54 9.01 -7.48
C ILE A 25 -11.67 7.84 -7.04
N GLN A 26 -11.25 7.79 -5.77
CA GLN A 26 -10.45 6.69 -5.24
C GLN A 26 -11.23 5.37 -5.22
N ARG A 27 -12.48 5.38 -4.72
CA ARG A 27 -13.36 4.20 -4.78
C ARG A 27 -13.56 3.74 -6.21
N ARG A 28 -13.83 4.67 -7.12
CA ARG A 28 -13.98 4.34 -8.54
C ARG A 28 -12.68 3.81 -9.13
N SER A 29 -11.50 4.23 -8.68
CA SER A 29 -10.22 3.65 -9.09
C SER A 29 -9.96 2.28 -8.47
N GLU A 30 -10.47 2.01 -7.27
CA GLU A 30 -10.39 0.70 -6.60
C GLU A 30 -11.38 -0.29 -7.21
N GLU A 31 -12.55 0.18 -7.60
CA GLU A 31 -13.54 -0.55 -8.39
C GLU A 31 -13.02 -0.74 -9.83
N MET A 32 -12.52 0.31 -10.49
CA MET A 32 -11.93 0.26 -11.83
C MET A 32 -10.45 -0.18 -11.85
N TRP A 33 -9.96 -0.72 -10.72
CA TRP A 33 -8.81 -1.63 -10.68
C TRP A 33 -8.94 -2.69 -11.82
N LEU A 34 -10.17 -2.96 -12.27
CA LEU A 34 -10.60 -4.16 -12.94
C LEU A 34 -10.21 -4.46 -14.40
N GLN A 35 -9.70 -3.58 -15.27
CA GLN A 35 -9.64 -4.00 -16.71
C GLN A 35 -8.37 -3.70 -17.54
N GLY A 36 -7.75 -2.53 -17.43
CA GLY A 36 -6.63 -2.20 -18.32
C GLY A 36 -5.26 -2.43 -17.67
N LEU A 37 -4.95 -1.57 -16.70
CA LEU A 37 -3.63 -1.49 -16.08
C LEU A 37 -3.21 -2.76 -15.35
N TYR A 38 -4.16 -3.42 -14.69
CA TYR A 38 -3.88 -4.61 -13.89
C TYR A 38 -3.82 -5.89 -14.70
N ASN A 39 -4.56 -5.97 -15.81
CA ASN A 39 -4.37 -7.01 -16.81
C ASN A 39 -3.03 -6.82 -17.52
N PHE A 40 -2.68 -5.58 -17.88
CA PHE A 40 -1.35 -5.26 -18.40
C PHE A 40 -0.24 -5.62 -17.38
N ALA A 41 -0.39 -5.26 -16.11
CA ALA A 41 0.56 -5.62 -15.06
C ALA A 41 0.66 -7.14 -14.89
N ALA A 42 -0.45 -7.87 -14.92
CA ALA A 42 -0.46 -9.33 -14.80
C ALA A 42 0.27 -9.98 -15.98
N VAL A 43 -0.08 -9.58 -17.22
CA VAL A 43 0.53 -10.11 -18.44
C VAL A 43 2.02 -9.75 -18.50
N SER A 44 2.39 -8.50 -18.24
CA SER A 44 3.79 -8.07 -18.25
C SER A 44 4.63 -8.78 -17.17
N ILE A 45 4.07 -9.01 -15.98
CA ILE A 45 4.73 -9.78 -14.93
C ILE A 45 4.84 -11.26 -15.31
N ALA A 46 3.79 -11.86 -15.89
CA ALA A 46 3.80 -13.24 -16.33
C ALA A 46 4.85 -13.47 -17.43
N VAL A 47 4.85 -12.63 -18.46
CA VAL A 47 5.81 -12.66 -19.57
C VAL A 47 7.23 -12.38 -19.06
N GLY A 48 7.41 -11.39 -18.18
CA GLY A 48 8.69 -11.06 -17.58
C GLY A 48 9.24 -12.19 -16.68
N ASN A 49 8.37 -12.89 -15.97
CA ASN A 49 8.74 -14.04 -15.15
C ASN A 49 9.04 -15.29 -15.99
N ALA A 50 8.34 -15.47 -17.11
CA ALA A 50 8.57 -16.56 -18.06
C ALA A 50 9.92 -16.40 -18.77
N MET A 51 10.27 -15.18 -19.18
CA MET A 51 11.56 -14.87 -19.84
C MET A 51 12.69 -14.54 -18.85
N ARG A 52 12.51 -14.86 -17.57
CA ARG A 52 13.47 -14.52 -16.51
C ARG A 52 14.74 -15.38 -16.61
N ARG A 53 15.91 -14.75 -16.44
CA ARG A 53 17.19 -15.47 -16.30
C ARG A 53 17.17 -16.43 -15.10
N LYS A 54 17.78 -17.61 -15.26
CA LYS A 54 17.88 -18.63 -14.20
C LYS A 54 18.53 -18.02 -12.95
N GLY A 55 17.81 -18.06 -11.82
CA GLY A 55 18.25 -17.53 -10.52
C GLY A 55 17.79 -16.10 -10.17
N ALA A 56 17.22 -15.32 -11.09
CA ALA A 56 16.71 -13.98 -10.75
C ALA A 56 15.43 -14.05 -9.87
N LYS A 57 15.10 -13.05 -9.07
CA LYS A 57 13.83 -13.08 -8.30
C LYS A 57 12.63 -12.82 -9.23
N ALA A 58 11.53 -13.54 -9.03
CA ALA A 58 10.29 -13.27 -9.77
C ALA A 58 9.70 -11.92 -9.34
N ARG A 59 9.13 -11.18 -10.29
CA ARG A 59 8.35 -9.98 -9.99
C ARG A 59 7.00 -10.41 -9.40
N ASN A 60 6.61 -9.74 -8.32
CA ASN A 60 5.34 -10.00 -7.64
C ASN A 60 4.26 -9.07 -8.16
N TYR A 61 3.03 -9.59 -8.20
CA TYR A 61 1.86 -8.77 -8.46
C TYR A 61 1.60 -7.81 -7.29
N PRO A 62 1.16 -6.56 -7.55
CA PRO A 62 0.82 -5.62 -6.48
C PRO A 62 -0.26 -6.20 -5.55
N GLN A 63 0.03 -6.22 -4.25
CA GLN A 63 -0.87 -6.77 -3.23
C GLN A 63 -1.97 -5.78 -2.80
N LYS A 64 -1.82 -4.51 -3.15
CA LYS A 64 -2.73 -3.43 -2.76
C LYS A 64 -3.17 -2.65 -4.00
N PRO A 65 -4.38 -2.07 -3.98
CA PRO A 65 -4.81 -1.17 -5.05
C PRO A 65 -3.87 0.02 -5.17
N LEU A 66 -3.75 0.55 -6.39
CA LEU A 66 -3.06 1.79 -6.65
C LEU A 66 -3.86 2.92 -6.03
N ARG A 67 -3.16 3.75 -5.27
CA ARG A 67 -3.76 4.88 -4.57
C ARG A 67 -3.52 6.15 -5.38
N LEU A 68 -4.59 6.85 -5.75
CA LEU A 68 -4.54 8.10 -6.51
C LEU A 68 -4.43 9.32 -5.59
N ILE A 69 -5.00 9.23 -4.39
CA ILE A 69 -4.95 10.29 -3.37
C ILE A 69 -3.70 10.14 -2.51
N PRO A 70 -2.98 11.22 -2.17
CA PRO A 70 -1.88 11.16 -1.22
C PRO A 70 -2.34 10.61 0.14
N TYR A 71 -1.43 9.94 0.84
CA TYR A 71 -1.67 9.52 2.22
C TYR A 71 -1.78 10.73 3.14
N THR A 72 -2.75 10.68 4.04
CA THR A 72 -2.84 11.61 5.16
C THR A 72 -1.68 11.39 6.13
N GLU A 73 -1.34 12.40 6.94
CA GLU A 73 -0.25 12.30 7.90
C GLU A 73 -0.49 11.20 8.94
N ALA A 74 -1.74 11.03 9.38
CA ALA A 74 -2.14 9.96 10.30
C ALA A 74 -1.91 8.57 9.68
N GLU A 75 -2.27 8.36 8.41
CA GLU A 75 -2.03 7.09 7.73
C GLU A 75 -0.52 6.82 7.53
N LYS A 76 0.27 7.86 7.21
CA LYS A 76 1.73 7.73 7.10
C LYS A 76 2.35 7.33 8.43
N ALA A 77 1.91 7.92 9.54
CA ALA A 77 2.37 7.58 10.88
C ALA A 77 2.02 6.12 11.22
N ALA A 78 0.80 5.69 10.93
CA ALA A 78 0.38 4.30 11.15
C ALA A 78 1.18 3.30 10.30
N LEU A 79 1.45 3.61 9.03
CA LEU A 79 2.30 2.78 8.15
C LEU A 79 3.74 2.71 8.66
N ALA A 80 4.31 3.84 9.09
CA ALA A 80 5.65 3.89 9.66
C ALA A 80 5.74 3.02 10.93
N GLU A 81 4.71 3.03 11.77
CA GLU A 81 4.67 2.20 12.97
C GLU A 81 4.55 0.71 12.63
N GLN A 82 3.73 0.33 11.65
CA GLN A 82 3.67 -1.06 11.17
C GLN A 82 5.01 -1.54 10.63
N GLU A 83 5.74 -0.72 9.87
CA GLU A 83 7.07 -1.05 9.37
C GLU A 83 8.11 -1.14 10.49
N ARG A 84 8.04 -0.28 11.51
CA ARG A 84 8.84 -0.41 12.74
C ARG A 84 8.58 -1.74 13.44
N GLN A 85 7.32 -2.12 13.62
CA GLN A 85 6.98 -3.39 14.26
C GLN A 85 7.46 -4.59 13.44
N ARG A 86 7.34 -4.55 12.12
CA ARG A 86 7.85 -5.60 11.22
C ARG A 86 9.37 -5.73 11.29
N THR A 87 10.08 -4.61 11.30
CA THR A 87 11.55 -4.61 11.41
C THR A 87 12.00 -5.13 12.77
N ILE A 88 11.39 -4.67 13.87
CA ILE A 88 11.66 -5.20 15.21
C ILE A 88 11.43 -6.71 15.25
N ALA A 89 10.27 -7.19 14.77
CA ALA A 89 9.95 -8.62 14.74
C ALA A 89 10.96 -9.44 13.91
N TYR A 90 11.42 -8.90 12.77
CA TYR A 90 12.44 -9.51 11.93
C TYR A 90 13.77 -9.64 12.67
N PHE A 91 14.25 -8.57 13.31
CA PHE A 91 15.50 -8.60 14.09
C PHE A 91 15.40 -9.50 15.31
N THR A 92 14.28 -9.48 16.03
CA THR A 92 14.03 -10.39 17.15
C THR A 92 14.07 -11.85 16.70
N LYS A 93 13.50 -12.18 15.53
CA LYS A 93 13.56 -13.53 14.97
C LYS A 93 15.00 -13.93 14.64
N MET A 94 15.76 -13.05 13.99
CA MET A 94 17.17 -13.32 13.68
C MET A 94 18.01 -13.53 14.95
N GLN A 95 17.81 -12.72 15.99
CA GLN A 95 18.52 -12.89 17.26
C GLN A 95 18.25 -14.28 17.86
N LYS A 96 16.98 -14.72 17.90
CA LYS A 96 16.61 -16.04 18.40
C LYS A 96 17.24 -17.18 17.58
N GLU A 97 17.32 -17.02 16.26
CA GLU A 97 17.98 -17.99 15.39
C GLU A 97 19.49 -18.05 15.64
N TRP A 98 20.13 -16.90 15.86
CA TRP A 98 21.54 -16.80 16.20
C TRP A 98 21.87 -17.44 17.56
N GLU A 99 21.06 -17.17 18.58
CA GLU A 99 21.19 -17.79 19.91
C GLU A 99 21.04 -19.31 19.82
N ARG A 100 20.05 -19.82 19.05
CA ARG A 100 19.87 -21.25 18.80
C ARG A 100 21.07 -21.87 18.11
N ALA A 101 21.65 -21.20 17.10
CA ALA A 101 22.84 -21.68 16.40
C ALA A 101 24.05 -21.75 17.34
N LYS A 102 24.25 -20.73 18.19
CA LYS A 102 25.33 -20.69 19.20
C LYS A 102 25.18 -21.79 20.26
N CYS A 103 23.96 -22.08 20.72
CA CYS A 103 23.71 -23.20 21.63
C CYS A 103 23.95 -24.57 20.98
N ARG A 104 23.69 -24.72 19.67
CA ARG A 104 24.00 -25.95 18.93
C ARG A 104 25.50 -26.15 18.73
N SER A 105 26.27 -25.08 18.49
CA SER A 105 27.72 -25.16 18.35
C SER A 105 28.45 -25.40 19.68
N ALA A 106 27.86 -24.99 20.82
CA ALA A 106 28.43 -25.19 22.16
C ALA A 106 28.12 -26.58 22.78
N LYS A 107 27.29 -27.40 22.13
CA LYS A 107 26.96 -28.78 22.55
C LYS A 107 27.72 -29.85 21.75
N CYS A 108 28.71 -29.46 20.95
CA CYS A 108 29.69 -30.34 20.32
C CYS A 108 31.04 -30.21 21.03
#